data_AF-A0A5P8AXY3-F1
#
_entry.id   AF-A0A5P8AXY3-F1
#
_cell.length_a   1.000
_cell.length_b   1.000
_cell.length_c   1.000
_cell.angle_alpha   90.00
_cell.angle_beta   90.00
_cell.angle_gamma   90.00
#
_symmetry.space_group_name_H-M   'P 1'
#
loop_
_entity.id
_entity.type
_entity.pdbx_description
1 polymer ?
#
loop_
_entity_poly.entity_id
_entity_poly.type
_entity_poly.pdbx_seq_one_letter_code
_entity_poly.pdbx_strand_id
1 'polypeptide(L)'
;MDIYKSSLFIKHQKKYKHKYGIDIRDYIKPKSLGINFKEFEQTHLTPKQLEVLRSIEKYSQTKIILCGGIASGKTFLACYLFLKILLTSKNLYSQDTNNFILGNSQKSLELNVLGQFDKIASMLNIS
;
A
#
# COMPACT_ATOMS: atom_id res chain seq x y z
N MET A 1 -0.70 -3.28 -16.07
CA MET A 1 -1.22 -4.22 -17.10
C MET A 1 -2.45 -4.94 -16.56
N ASP A 2 -3.61 -4.79 -17.21
CA ASP A 2 -4.87 -5.41 -16.76
C ASP A 2 -4.94 -6.87 -17.24
N ILE A 3 -4.79 -7.83 -16.31
CA ILE A 3 -4.78 -9.27 -16.62
C ILE A 3 -6.06 -9.72 -17.33
N TYR A 4 -7.19 -9.07 -17.05
CA TYR A 4 -8.50 -9.36 -17.65
C TYR A 4 -8.59 -8.96 -19.11
N LYS A 5 -7.69 -8.08 -19.57
CA LYS A 5 -7.61 -7.64 -20.98
C LYS A 5 -6.56 -8.43 -21.77
N SER A 6 -5.79 -9.31 -21.13
CA SER A 6 -4.80 -10.11 -21.86
C SER A 6 -5.48 -11.12 -22.79
N SER A 7 -4.95 -11.28 -24.00
CA SER A 7 -5.46 -12.23 -25.00
C SER A 7 -5.44 -13.67 -24.48
N LEU A 8 -4.43 -14.01 -23.69
CA LEU A 8 -4.28 -15.30 -23.02
C LEU A 8 -5.42 -15.53 -22.02
N PHE A 9 -5.69 -14.58 -21.13
CA PHE A 9 -6.76 -14.70 -20.14
C PHE A 9 -8.13 -14.88 -20.80
N ILE A 10 -8.45 -14.06 -21.81
CA ILE A 10 -9.74 -14.14 -22.53
C ILE A 10 -9.91 -15.50 -23.21
N LYS A 11 -8.84 -16.04 -23.83
CA LYS A 11 -8.86 -17.36 -24.47
C LYS A 11 -9.15 -18.48 -23.47
N HIS A 12 -8.48 -18.45 -22.31
CA HIS A 12 -8.68 -19.45 -21.27
C HIS A 12 -10.04 -19.32 -20.58
N GLN A 13 -10.51 -18.09 -20.34
CA GLN A 13 -11.84 -17.81 -19.80
C GLN A 13 -12.94 -18.43 -20.67
N LYS A 14 -12.90 -18.19 -21.99
CA LYS A 14 -13.87 -18.79 -22.94
C LYS A 14 -13.82 -20.31 -22.92
N LYS A 15 -12.62 -20.90 -22.91
CA LYS A 15 -12.43 -22.36 -22.89
C LYS A 15 -13.03 -22.99 -21.63
N TYR A 16 -12.77 -22.40 -20.46
CA TYR A 16 -13.29 -22.90 -19.19
C TYR A 16 -14.81 -22.72 -19.09
N LYS A 17 -15.34 -21.56 -19.50
CA LYS A 17 -16.77 -21.29 -19.51
C LYS A 17 -17.53 -22.27 -20.41
N HIS A 18 -16.98 -22.59 -21.58
CA HIS A 18 -17.57 -23.58 -22.48
C HIS A 18 -17.48 -25.01 -21.95
N LYS A 19 -16.32 -25.41 -21.39
CA LYS A 19 -16.10 -26.80 -20.97
C LYS A 19 -16.75 -27.15 -19.64
N TYR A 20 -16.82 -26.20 -18.71
CA TYR A 20 -17.22 -26.47 -17.32
C TYR A 20 -18.39 -25.60 -16.85
N GLY A 21 -18.91 -24.68 -17.67
CA GLY A 21 -19.92 -23.71 -17.24
C GLY A 21 -19.41 -22.68 -16.23
N ILE A 22 -18.10 -22.65 -15.98
CA ILE A 22 -17.47 -21.83 -14.94
C ILE A 22 -16.79 -20.63 -15.59
N ASP A 23 -17.12 -19.42 -15.13
CA ASP A 23 -16.39 -18.20 -15.51
C ASP A 23 -15.23 -17.97 -14.54
N ILE A 24 -13.99 -18.24 -14.98
CA ILE A 24 -12.79 -18.09 -14.14
C ILE A 24 -12.63 -16.66 -13.60
N ARG A 25 -13.24 -15.66 -14.23
CA ARG A 25 -13.23 -14.27 -13.76
C ARG A 25 -13.89 -14.14 -12.38
N ASP A 26 -14.87 -14.99 -12.07
CA ASP A 26 -15.57 -14.95 -10.78
C ASP A 26 -14.70 -15.41 -9.61
N TYR A 27 -13.69 -16.24 -9.90
CA TYR A 27 -12.78 -16.83 -8.90
C TYR A 27 -11.47 -16.04 -8.75
N ILE A 28 -11.13 -15.22 -9.74
CA ILE A 28 -9.89 -14.44 -9.79
C ILE A 28 -10.16 -12.99 -9.36
N LYS A 29 -11.41 -12.63 -9.02
CA LYS A 29 -11.77 -11.28 -8.55
C LYS A 29 -10.69 -10.79 -7.59
N PRO A 30 -10.07 -9.62 -7.85
CA PRO A 30 -9.10 -9.10 -6.91
C PRO A 30 -9.83 -9.02 -5.58
N LYS A 31 -9.34 -9.72 -4.54
CA LYS A 31 -9.85 -9.48 -3.20
C LYS A 31 -9.86 -7.96 -3.04
N SER A 32 -11.03 -7.37 -2.79
CA SER A 32 -11.02 -5.97 -2.42
C SER A 32 -10.14 -5.93 -1.18
N LEU A 33 -9.03 -5.22 -1.28
CA LEU A 33 -8.21 -4.90 -0.14
C LEU A 33 -9.07 -3.96 0.71
N GLY A 34 -9.97 -4.54 1.51
CA GLY A 34 -10.83 -3.84 2.46
C GLY A 34 -9.99 -3.38 3.64
N ILE A 35 -8.89 -2.68 3.35
CA ILE A 35 -7.95 -2.21 4.36
C ILE A 35 -8.68 -1.15 5.16
N ASN A 36 -8.96 -1.48 6.42
CA ASN A 36 -9.53 -0.53 7.34
C ASN A 36 -8.43 0.31 7.97
N PHE A 37 -7.99 1.36 7.26
CA PHE A 37 -6.95 2.26 7.76
C PHE A 37 -7.29 2.88 9.11
N LYS A 38 -8.57 3.19 9.38
CA LYS A 38 -8.99 3.77 10.66
C LYS A 38 -8.76 2.82 11.83
N GLU A 39 -9.13 1.55 11.65
CA GLU A 39 -8.90 0.52 12.65
C GLU A 39 -7.41 0.29 12.87
N PHE A 40 -6.63 0.16 11.79
CA PHE A 40 -5.18 0.05 11.88
C PHE A 40 -4.55 1.22 12.66
N GLU A 41 -4.94 2.45 12.32
CA GLU A 41 -4.44 3.66 12.98
C GLU A 41 -4.77 3.69 14.46
N GLN A 42 -6.00 3.33 14.84
CA GLN A 42 -6.42 3.28 16.24
C GLN A 42 -5.70 2.19 17.04
N THR A 43 -5.42 1.05 16.42
CA THR A 43 -4.78 -0.10 17.09
C THR A 43 -3.27 0.06 17.21
N HIS A 44 -2.60 0.64 16.20
CA HIS A 44 -1.14 0.57 16.08
C HIS A 44 -0.41 1.92 16.21
N LEU A 45 -1.11 3.05 16.12
CA LEU A 45 -0.47 4.36 16.25
C LEU A 45 -0.59 4.93 17.66
N THR A 46 0.48 5.59 18.09
CA THR A 46 0.45 6.38 19.32
C THR A 46 -0.46 7.61 19.18
N PRO A 47 -0.96 8.18 20.29
CA PRO A 47 -1.76 9.41 20.25
C PRO A 47 -1.07 10.55 19.51
N LYS A 48 0.25 10.69 19.66
CA LYS A 48 1.01 11.74 18.98
C LYS A 48 1.08 11.52 17.47
N GLN A 49 1.28 10.28 17.02
CA GLN A 49 1.28 9.94 15.59
C GLN A 49 -0.10 10.15 14.96
N LEU A 50 -1.18 9.82 15.68
CA LEU A 50 -2.55 10.10 15.24
C LEU A 50 -2.82 11.60 15.09
N GLU A 51 -2.36 12.42 16.03
CA GLU A 51 -2.45 13.88 15.95
C GLU A 51 -1.72 14.41 14.70
N VAL A 52 -0.52 13.90 14.43
CA VAL A 52 0.25 14.26 13.22
C VAL A 52 -0.50 13.87 11.95
N LEU A 53 -1.07 12.67 11.86
CA LEU A 53 -1.87 12.26 10.70
C LEU A 53 -3.09 13.14 10.47
N ARG A 54 -3.85 13.42 11.54
CA ARG A 54 -5.02 14.30 11.46
C ARG A 54 -4.64 15.70 10.98
N SER A 55 -3.49 16.20 11.41
CA SER A 55 -2.96 17.49 10.94
C SER A 55 -2.62 17.44 9.44
N ILE A 56 -1.90 16.42 8.99
CA ILE A 56 -1.56 16.23 7.57
C ILE A 56 -2.81 16.21 6.70
N GLU A 57 -3.82 15.42 7.09
CA GLU A 57 -5.09 15.30 6.36
C GLU A 57 -5.89 16.60 6.38
N LYS A 58 -6.03 17.24 7.55
CA LYS A 58 -6.79 18.48 7.72
C LYS A 58 -6.25 19.61 6.85
N TYR A 59 -4.93 19.70 6.71
CA TYR A 59 -4.28 20.79 5.96
C TYR A 59 -3.85 20.37 4.55
N SER A 60 -4.17 19.15 4.10
CA SER A 60 -3.77 18.63 2.78
C SER A 60 -2.28 18.81 2.48
N GLN A 61 -1.44 18.54 3.49
CA GLN A 61 0.00 18.80 3.40
C GLN A 61 0.66 17.87 2.38
N THR A 62 1.37 18.45 1.40
CA THR A 62 2.10 17.71 0.36
C THR A 62 3.58 17.53 0.68
N LYS A 63 4.12 18.32 1.61
CA LYS A 63 5.50 18.24 2.11
C LYS A 63 5.48 18.08 3.61
N ILE A 64 6.11 17.01 4.10
CA ILE A 64 6.06 16.63 5.51
C ILE A 64 7.49 16.44 6.01
N ILE A 65 7.81 17.09 7.13
CA ILE A 65 9.08 16.91 7.83
C ILE A 65 8.76 16.36 9.22
N LEU A 66 9.23 15.13 9.48
CA LEU A 66 9.06 14.50 10.78
C LEU A 66 10.31 14.76 11.63
N CYS A 67 10.20 15.65 12.61
CA CYS A 67 11.27 15.94 13.58
C CYS A 67 10.93 15.32 14.94
N GLY A 68 11.91 14.72 15.60
CA GLY A 68 11.71 14.10 16.92
C GLY A 68 12.90 13.24 17.35
N GLY A 69 12.91 12.83 18.61
CA GLY A 69 13.99 12.05 19.21
C GLY A 69 14.23 10.68 18.54
N ILE A 70 15.38 10.06 18.83
CA ILE A 70 15.69 8.71 18.36
C ILE A 70 14.60 7.74 18.85
N ALA A 71 14.27 6.73 18.03
CA ALA A 71 13.24 5.73 18.33
C ALA A 71 11.80 6.26 18.52
N SER A 72 11.51 7.53 18.23
CA SER A 72 10.17 8.11 18.36
C SER A 72 9.15 7.67 17.28
N GLY A 73 9.42 6.59 16.54
CA GLY A 73 8.50 6.05 15.52
C GLY A 73 8.36 6.88 14.24
N LYS A 74 9.31 7.77 13.92
CA LYS A 74 9.26 8.61 12.69
C LYS A 74 9.26 7.79 11.42
N THR A 75 10.21 6.85 11.30
CA THR A 75 10.35 5.98 10.14
C THR A 75 9.12 5.11 9.95
N PHE A 76 8.58 4.56 11.04
CA PHE A 76 7.31 3.82 11.02
C PHE A 76 6.18 4.67 10.43
N LEU A 77 5.98 5.89 10.94
CA LEU A 77 4.90 6.77 10.48
C LEU A 77 5.07 7.19 9.02
N ALA A 78 6.30 7.51 8.59
CA ALA A 78 6.60 7.85 7.20
C ALA A 78 6.32 6.66 6.26
N CYS A 79 6.76 5.45 6.64
CA CYS A 79 6.53 4.25 5.84
C CYS A 79 5.04 3.90 5.76
N TYR A 80 4.31 4.01 6.88
CA TYR A 80 2.87 3.83 6.91
C TYR A 80 2.15 4.81 5.98
N LEU A 81 2.47 6.10 6.08
CA LEU A 81 1.84 7.13 5.27
C LEU A 81 2.10 6.90 3.77
N PHE A 82 3.32 6.53 3.41
CA PHE A 82 3.68 6.18 2.04
C PHE A 82 2.82 5.01 1.51
N LEU A 83 2.72 3.91 2.27
CA LEU A 83 1.87 2.78 1.91
C LEU A 83 0.40 3.16 1.81
N LYS A 84 -0.12 3.94 2.76
CA LYS A 84 -1.50 4.45 2.74
C LYS A 84 -1.77 5.21 1.45
N ILE A 85 -0.89 6.14 1.06
CA ILE A 85 -1.02 6.92 -0.19
C ILE A 85 -0.96 6.01 -1.41
N LEU A 86 -0.02 5.06 -1.47
CA LEU A 86 0.06 4.11 -2.59
C LEU A 86 -1.25 3.33 -2.79
N LEU A 87 -1.81 2.84 -1.68
CA LEU A 87 -2.99 1.98 -1.69
C LEU A 87 -4.26 2.77 -1.98
N THR A 88 -4.42 3.98 -1.44
CA THR A 88 -5.56 4.86 -1.74
C THR A 88 -5.49 5.46 -3.14
N SER A 89 -4.29 5.70 -3.67
CA SER A 89 -4.04 6.22 -5.01
C SER A 89 -3.73 5.14 -6.05
N LYS A 90 -4.12 3.88 -5.82
CA LYS A 90 -3.81 2.74 -6.71
C LYS A 90 -4.13 2.98 -8.19
N ASN A 91 -5.21 3.72 -8.48
CA ASN A 91 -5.60 4.05 -9.85
C ASN A 91 -4.57 4.94 -10.54
N LEU A 92 -3.96 5.91 -9.84
CA LEU A 92 -2.89 6.77 -10.37
C LEU A 92 -1.64 5.93 -10.67
N TYR A 93 -1.23 5.07 -9.74
CA TYR A 93 -0.06 4.20 -9.93
C TYR A 93 -0.24 3.13 -11.01
N SER A 94 -1.45 2.88 -11.49
CA SER A 94 -1.67 1.99 -12.64
C SER A 94 -1.17 2.54 -13.98
N GLN A 95 -0.75 3.82 -14.01
CA GLN A 95 -0.26 4.57 -15.16
C GLN A 95 1.26 4.82 -15.11
N ASP A 96 2.06 3.78 -14.78
CA ASP A 96 3.54 3.82 -14.77
C ASP A 96 4.16 4.96 -13.93
N THR A 97 3.53 5.29 -12.79
CA THR A 97 4.05 6.30 -11.87
C THR A 97 5.17 5.71 -11.01
N ASN A 98 6.35 6.33 -11.08
CA ASN A 98 7.52 5.94 -10.30
C ASN A 98 7.61 6.68 -8.97
N ASN A 99 8.07 5.98 -7.93
CA ASN A 99 8.40 6.57 -6.64
C ASN A 99 9.92 6.52 -6.43
N PHE A 100 10.45 7.58 -5.82
CA PHE A 100 11.84 7.64 -5.42
C PHE A 100 11.95 7.64 -3.90
N ILE A 101 12.81 6.77 -3.39
CA ILE A 101 13.15 6.70 -1.97
C ILE A 101 14.65 6.92 -1.86
N LEU A 102 15.02 7.94 -1.10
CA LEU A 102 16.41 8.36 -0.91
C LEU A 102 16.77 8.22 0.57
N GLY A 103 18.02 7.88 0.83
CA GLY A 103 18.56 7.71 2.17
C GLY A 103 20.07 7.65 2.16
N ASN A 104 20.66 7.58 3.35
CA ASN A 104 22.10 7.76 3.53
C ASN A 104 22.96 6.67 2.86
N SER A 105 22.43 5.46 2.74
CA SER A 105 23.08 4.35 2.03
C SER A 105 22.05 3.32 1.61
N GLN A 106 22.37 2.51 0.60
CA GLN A 106 21.53 1.40 0.15
C GLN A 106 21.20 0.45 1.31
N LYS A 107 22.21 0.04 2.08
CA LYS A 107 22.02 -0.88 3.21
C LYS A 107 21.14 -0.30 4.31
N SER A 108 21.24 1.02 4.55
CA SER A 108 20.35 1.70 5.50
C SER A 108 18.91 1.74 5.00
N LEU A 109 18.70 1.94 3.69
CA LEU A 109 17.36 1.91 3.09
C LEU A 109 16.75 0.51 3.15
N GLU A 110 17.51 -0.52 2.81
CA GLU A 110 17.06 -1.91 2.85
C GLU A 110 16.60 -2.30 4.26
N LEU A 111 17.43 -2.05 5.28
CA LEU A 111 17.13 -2.46 6.65
C LEU A 111 16.02 -1.60 7.30
N ASN A 112 16.11 -0.28 7.17
CA ASN A 112 15.26 0.63 7.94
C ASN A 112 13.97 1.03 7.23
N VAL A 113 13.95 0.99 5.90
CA VAL A 113 12.81 1.44 5.09
C VAL A 113 12.11 0.24 4.45
N LEU A 114 12.82 -0.60 3.69
CA LEU A 114 12.20 -1.76 3.04
C LEU A 114 11.71 -2.79 4.07
N GLY A 115 12.55 -3.14 5.05
CA GLY A 115 12.11 -4.02 6.16
C GLY A 115 10.93 -3.44 6.96
N GLN A 116 10.82 -2.11 7.05
CA GLN A 116 9.71 -1.45 7.70
C GLN A 116 8.44 -1.47 6.84
N PHE A 117 8.56 -1.38 5.51
CA PHE A 117 7.44 -1.60 4.60
C PHE A 117 6.91 -3.02 4.70
N ASP A 118 7.77 -4.04 4.66
CA ASP A 118 7.34 -5.44 4.75
C ASP A 118 6.59 -5.70 6.04
N LYS A 119 7.09 -5.17 7.16
CA LYS A 119 6.42 -5.27 8.46
C LYS A 119 5.03 -4.63 8.43
N ILE A 120 4.91 -3.40 7.93
CA ILE A 120 3.61 -2.70 7.89
C ILE A 120 2.67 -3.37 6.90
N ALA A 121 3.16 -3.83 5.76
CA ALA A 121 2.40 -4.56 4.76
C ALA A 121 1.82 -5.86 5.34
N SER A 122 2.61 -6.61 6.10
CA SER A 122 2.12 -7.78 6.82
C SER A 122 1.02 -7.40 7.83
N MET A 123 1.21 -6.33 8.62
CA MET A 123 0.20 -5.86 9.57
C MET A 123 -1.10 -5.37 8.90
N LEU A 124 -1.01 -4.83 7.68
CA LEU A 124 -2.16 -4.43 6.87
C LEU A 124 -2.82 -5.61 6.11
N ASN A 125 -2.28 -6.82 6.26
CA ASN A 125 -2.71 -8.03 5.54
C ASN A 125 -2.66 -7.87 4.01
N ILE A 126 -1.61 -7.23 3.49
CA ILE A 126 -1.41 -6.99 2.05
C ILE A 126 -0.24 -7.77 1.42
N SER A 127 0.53 -8.51 2.23
CA SER A 127 1.65 -9.36 1.77
C SER A 127 1.18 -10.72 1.26
#